data_AF-U9TTQ7-F1
#
_entry.id   AF-U9TTQ7-F1
#
_cell.length_a   1.000
_cell.length_b   1.000
_cell.length_c   1.000
_cell.angle_alpha   90.00
_cell.angle_beta   90.00
_cell.angle_gamma   90.00
#
_symmetry.space_group_name_H-M   'P 1'
#
loop_
_entity.id
_entity.type
_entity.pdbx_description
1 polymer ?
#
loop_
_entity_poly.entity_id
_entity_poly.type
_entity_poly.pdbx_seq_one_letter_code
_entity_poly.pdbx_strand_id
1 'polypeptide(L)'
;MNENSNQSESHSQNTVSALENLEIDNSISCKQALHVKTSRHSILLKLEVDGFITPDKKVKELIKELTGIKYLFNLKLLFEDLQNEFSNQVLIDSLVALADPAPFNLYYSKEGATRLEVHLRTLIAVLERICFSPIRLTKNFRDKIYDSLTKFAEIHRKTTQ
;
A
#
# COMPACT_ATOMS: atom_id res chain seq x y z
N MET A 1 21.96 34.00 -69.49
CA MET A 1 21.99 32.69 -70.14
C MET A 1 20.76 31.95 -69.67
N ASN A 2 19.85 31.66 -70.61
CA ASN A 2 18.47 31.29 -70.35
C ASN A 2 18.31 29.83 -69.90
N GLU A 3 17.27 29.66 -69.09
CA GLU A 3 16.61 28.41 -68.73
C GLU A 3 16.22 27.57 -69.95
N ASN A 4 16.29 26.25 -69.81
CA ASN A 4 15.33 25.35 -70.47
C ASN A 4 15.19 24.02 -69.70
N SER A 5 13.99 23.47 -69.84
CA SER A 5 13.36 22.42 -69.04
C SER A 5 13.48 21.00 -69.65
N ASN A 6 13.12 19.99 -68.83
CA ASN A 6 12.38 18.74 -69.14
C ASN A 6 13.08 17.35 -69.04
N GLN A 7 12.29 16.44 -68.43
CA GLN A 7 12.17 14.96 -68.60
C GLN A 7 13.31 14.05 -68.10
N SER A 8 13.12 12.79 -67.65
CA SER A 8 12.04 11.94 -67.11
C SER A 8 12.63 10.52 -66.93
N GLU A 9 12.17 9.73 -65.95
CA GLU A 9 12.24 8.24 -65.85
C GLU A 9 13.63 7.57 -65.66
N SER A 10 13.86 6.45 -64.96
CA SER A 10 13.08 5.53 -64.11
C SER A 10 14.04 4.55 -63.37
N HIS A 11 13.48 3.80 -62.42
CA HIS A 11 13.87 2.46 -61.90
C HIS A 11 14.80 2.25 -60.69
N SER A 12 14.13 1.77 -59.63
CA SER A 12 14.38 0.56 -58.84
C SER A 12 15.43 0.58 -57.73
N GLN A 13 14.94 0.56 -56.48
CA GLN A 13 15.14 -0.59 -55.57
C GLN A 13 14.04 -0.63 -54.50
N ASN A 14 13.52 -1.84 -54.29
CA ASN A 14 12.46 -2.25 -53.36
C ASN A 14 12.73 -1.80 -51.91
N THR A 15 11.71 -1.51 -51.10
CA THR A 15 11.12 -2.53 -50.21
C THR A 15 9.79 -2.05 -49.63
N VAL A 16 8.70 -2.73 -50.01
CA VAL A 16 7.47 -2.84 -49.20
C VAL A 16 7.46 -4.26 -48.65
N SER A 17 7.60 -4.39 -47.33
CA SER A 17 7.22 -5.54 -46.49
C SER A 17 7.86 -5.32 -45.11
N ALA A 18 7.23 -5.52 -43.97
CA ALA A 18 5.88 -5.92 -43.67
C ALA A 18 5.58 -5.41 -42.25
N LEU A 19 4.37 -4.88 -42.10
CA LEU A 19 3.51 -5.27 -41.01
C LEU A 19 3.45 -6.81 -41.01
N GLU A 20 4.36 -7.46 -40.30
CA GLU A 20 4.18 -8.84 -39.87
C GLU A 20 5.19 -9.17 -38.75
N ASN A 21 4.63 -9.49 -37.59
CA ASN A 21 5.19 -10.38 -36.59
C ASN A 21 6.48 -9.94 -35.90
N LEU A 22 6.31 -9.11 -34.87
CA LEU A 22 6.99 -9.43 -33.61
C LEU A 22 5.92 -9.46 -32.52
N GLU A 23 5.45 -10.68 -32.19
CA GLU A 23 4.81 -10.96 -30.92
C GLU A 23 5.76 -10.49 -29.81
N ILE A 24 5.57 -9.25 -29.36
CA ILE A 24 6.14 -8.81 -28.11
C ILE A 24 5.36 -9.59 -27.06
N ASP A 25 5.99 -10.64 -26.56
CA ASP A 25 5.49 -11.49 -25.49
C ASP A 25 5.24 -10.63 -24.24
N ASN A 26 4.06 -10.02 -24.23
CA ASN A 26 3.55 -9.18 -23.15
C ASN A 26 3.35 -10.02 -21.87
N SER A 27 3.50 -11.35 -21.96
CA SER A 27 3.50 -12.25 -20.82
C SER A 27 4.76 -12.09 -19.96
N ILE A 28 5.93 -11.77 -20.52
CA ILE A 28 7.19 -11.71 -19.75
C ILE A 28 7.29 -10.41 -18.95
N SER A 29 6.91 -9.28 -19.55
CA SER A 29 6.88 -7.97 -18.85
C SER A 29 5.82 -7.96 -17.73
N CYS A 30 4.64 -8.55 -17.99
CA CYS A 30 3.62 -8.72 -16.96
C CYS A 30 4.07 -9.69 -15.86
N LYS A 31 4.72 -10.82 -16.21
CA LYS A 31 5.22 -11.79 -15.22
C LYS A 31 6.28 -11.20 -14.30
N GLN A 32 7.18 -10.35 -14.79
CA GLN A 32 8.23 -9.75 -13.95
C GLN A 32 7.68 -8.61 -13.07
N ALA A 33 6.73 -7.81 -13.58
CA ALA A 33 6.00 -6.83 -12.78
C ALA A 33 5.06 -7.49 -11.74
N LEU A 34 4.45 -8.63 -12.08
CA LEU A 34 3.71 -9.50 -11.15
C LEU A 34 4.65 -10.08 -10.11
N HIS A 35 5.77 -10.71 -10.48
CA HIS A 35 6.70 -11.37 -9.56
C HIS A 35 7.30 -10.41 -8.50
N VAL A 36 7.57 -9.15 -8.86
CA VAL A 36 8.02 -8.10 -7.92
C VAL A 36 6.89 -7.53 -7.04
N LYS A 37 5.62 -7.64 -7.48
CA LYS A 37 4.43 -7.34 -6.66
C LYS A 37 4.00 -8.53 -5.79
N THR A 38 4.27 -9.77 -6.22
CA THR A 38 3.87 -11.02 -5.56
C THR A 38 4.62 -11.26 -4.25
N SER A 39 5.88 -10.82 -4.12
CA SER A 39 6.62 -11.03 -2.86
C SER A 39 6.13 -10.14 -1.70
N ARG A 40 5.64 -8.93 -2.02
CA ARG A 40 5.25 -7.91 -1.02
C ARG A 40 3.85 -8.12 -0.42
N HIS A 41 2.97 -8.82 -1.13
CA HIS A 41 1.59 -9.11 -0.70
C HIS A 41 1.37 -10.58 -0.34
N SER A 42 2.45 -11.33 -0.05
CA SER A 42 2.35 -12.76 0.27
C SER A 42 1.40 -13.06 1.43
N ILE A 43 1.24 -12.13 2.40
CA ILE A 43 0.28 -12.28 3.50
C ILE A 43 -1.17 -12.08 3.00
N LEU A 44 -1.45 -11.03 2.22
CA LEU A 44 -2.80 -10.79 1.71
C LEU A 44 -3.28 -11.92 0.79
N LEU A 45 -2.39 -12.46 -0.06
CA LEU A 45 -2.70 -13.61 -0.91
C LEU A 45 -2.95 -14.88 -0.08
N LYS A 46 -2.19 -15.12 0.99
CA LYS A 46 -2.45 -16.25 1.90
C LYS A 46 -3.82 -16.12 2.57
N LEU A 47 -4.16 -14.92 3.05
CA LEU A 47 -5.47 -14.66 3.65
C LEU A 47 -6.61 -14.94 2.67
N GLU A 48 -6.44 -14.62 1.37
CA GLU A 48 -7.44 -14.97 0.36
C GLU A 48 -7.58 -16.48 0.17
N VAL A 49 -6.47 -17.21 0.11
CA VAL A 49 -6.47 -18.68 0.05
C VAL A 49 -7.15 -19.30 1.28
N ASP A 50 -6.97 -18.69 2.44
CA ASP A 50 -7.60 -19.11 3.71
C ASP A 50 -9.07 -18.66 3.83
N GLY A 51 -9.65 -18.03 2.79
CA GLY A 51 -11.06 -17.66 2.71
C GLY A 51 -11.41 -16.27 3.24
N PHE A 52 -10.42 -15.45 3.61
CA PHE A 52 -10.60 -14.05 4.01
C PHE A 52 -10.61 -13.13 2.78
N ILE A 53 -11.69 -13.23 2.00
CA ILE A 53 -11.79 -12.55 0.71
C ILE A 53 -12.16 -11.05 0.80
N THR A 54 -12.80 -10.61 1.89
CA THR A 54 -13.24 -9.20 2.04
C THR A 54 -12.20 -8.36 2.79
N PRO A 55 -12.12 -7.03 2.53
CA PRO A 55 -11.20 -6.14 3.25
C PRO A 55 -11.38 -6.22 4.78
N ASP A 56 -12.63 -6.18 5.25
CA ASP A 56 -12.98 -6.32 6.66
C ASP A 56 -12.45 -7.61 7.30
N LYS A 57 -12.58 -8.74 6.60
CA LYS A 57 -12.08 -10.04 7.08
C LYS A 57 -10.56 -10.04 7.18
N LYS A 58 -9.87 -9.51 6.17
CA LYS A 58 -8.40 -9.40 6.17
C LYS A 58 -7.92 -8.52 7.32
N VAL A 59 -8.54 -7.36 7.54
CA VAL A 59 -8.20 -6.47 8.66
C VAL A 59 -8.34 -7.20 9.99
N LYS A 60 -9.45 -7.89 10.24
CA LYS A 60 -9.70 -8.63 11.49
C LYS A 60 -8.63 -9.68 11.79
N GLU A 61 -8.04 -10.31 10.78
CA GLU A 61 -6.90 -11.22 10.98
C GLU A 61 -5.60 -10.47 11.22
N LEU A 62 -5.32 -9.42 10.45
CA LEU A 62 -4.06 -8.66 10.57
C LEU A 62 -3.92 -7.93 11.91
N ILE A 63 -5.01 -7.41 12.49
CA ILE A 63 -4.97 -6.70 13.78
C ILE A 63 -4.59 -7.60 14.97
N LYS A 64 -4.65 -8.93 14.82
CA LYS A 64 -4.23 -9.87 15.86
C LYS A 64 -2.70 -9.94 16.01
N GLU A 65 -1.97 -9.55 14.97
CA GLU A 65 -0.52 -9.77 14.84
C GLU A 65 0.27 -8.46 14.61
N LEU A 66 -0.18 -7.34 15.21
CA LEU A 66 0.45 -6.01 15.05
C LEU A 66 1.91 -5.91 15.56
N THR A 67 2.38 -6.90 16.31
CA THR A 67 3.79 -6.99 16.72
C THR A 67 4.71 -7.29 15.53
N GLY A 68 4.22 -7.95 14.49
CA GLY A 68 4.97 -8.23 13.28
C GLY A 68 4.88 -7.09 12.27
N ILE A 69 6.03 -6.49 11.93
CA ILE A 69 6.09 -5.37 10.98
C ILE A 69 5.47 -5.70 9.60
N LYS A 70 5.55 -6.97 9.17
CA LYS A 70 4.94 -7.42 7.91
C LYS A 70 3.41 -7.34 7.95
N TYR A 71 2.79 -7.67 9.09
CA TYR A 71 1.34 -7.57 9.26
C TYR A 71 0.90 -6.11 9.30
N LEU A 72 1.63 -5.26 10.04
CA LEU A 72 1.42 -3.81 10.07
C LEU A 72 1.50 -3.19 8.67
N PHE A 73 2.50 -3.58 7.88
CA PHE A 73 2.66 -3.08 6.52
C PHE A 73 1.51 -3.50 5.60
N ASN A 74 1.07 -4.77 5.66
CA ASN A 74 -0.07 -5.23 4.86
C ASN A 74 -1.39 -4.59 5.32
N LEU A 75 -1.54 -4.33 6.63
CA LEU A 75 -2.69 -3.61 7.18
C LEU A 75 -2.74 -2.17 6.67
N LYS A 76 -1.60 -1.47 6.65
CA LYS A 76 -1.47 -0.14 6.05
C LYS A 76 -1.92 -0.12 4.60
N LEU A 77 -1.42 -1.08 3.79
CA LEU A 77 -1.79 -1.17 2.38
C LEU A 77 -3.29 -1.36 2.16
N LEU A 78 -3.97 -2.14 3.02
CA LEU A 78 -5.43 -2.29 2.94
C LEU A 78 -6.14 -0.95 3.12
N PHE A 79 -5.72 -0.14 4.11
CA PHE A 79 -6.35 1.15 4.38
C PHE A 79 -5.99 2.24 3.37
N GLU A 80 -4.79 2.20 2.76
CA GLU A 80 -4.38 3.15 1.74
C GLU A 80 -5.06 2.91 0.39
N ASP A 81 -5.50 1.68 0.13
CA ASP A 81 -6.27 1.37 -1.07
C ASP A 81 -7.71 1.88 -0.94
N LEU A 82 -7.98 2.99 -1.62
CA LEU A 82 -9.29 3.66 -1.62
C LEU A 82 -10.41 2.81 -2.23
N GLN A 83 -10.10 1.75 -2.99
CA GLN A 83 -11.09 0.81 -3.49
C GLN A 83 -11.63 -0.12 -2.39
N ASN A 84 -10.90 -0.26 -1.28
CA ASN A 84 -11.36 -1.08 -0.16
C ASN A 84 -12.39 -0.33 0.67
N GLU A 85 -13.61 -0.85 0.71
CA GLU A 85 -14.65 -0.41 1.63
C GLU A 85 -14.52 -1.14 2.96
N PHE A 86 -14.70 -0.40 4.06
CA PHE A 86 -14.61 -0.92 5.41
C PHE A 86 -15.89 -0.61 6.18
N SER A 87 -16.33 -1.56 7.01
CA SER A 87 -17.40 -1.26 7.97
C SER A 87 -16.90 -0.31 9.07
N ASN A 88 -17.83 0.47 9.63
CA ASN A 88 -17.51 1.38 10.73
C ASN A 88 -16.90 0.63 11.92
N GLN A 89 -17.38 -0.57 12.22
CA GLN A 89 -16.86 -1.38 13.32
C GLN A 89 -15.39 -1.74 13.08
N VAL A 90 -15.02 -2.15 11.86
CA VAL A 90 -13.63 -2.49 11.52
C VAL A 90 -12.71 -1.27 11.63
N LEU A 91 -13.16 -0.09 11.21
CA LEU A 91 -12.39 1.15 11.38
C LEU A 91 -12.17 1.48 12.86
N ILE A 92 -13.20 1.35 13.69
CA ILE A 92 -13.10 1.61 15.13
C ILE A 92 -12.21 0.58 15.82
N ASP A 93 -12.38 -0.72 15.55
CA ASP A 93 -11.57 -1.78 16.14
C ASP A 93 -10.09 -1.62 15.78
N SER A 94 -9.82 -1.25 14.53
CA SER A 94 -8.45 -0.97 14.06
C SER A 94 -7.85 0.24 14.76
N LEU A 95 -8.63 1.32 14.93
CA LEU A 95 -8.20 2.51 15.63
C LEU A 95 -7.92 2.21 17.12
N VAL A 96 -8.75 1.39 17.77
CA VAL A 96 -8.52 0.91 19.15
C VAL A 96 -7.21 0.13 19.24
N ALA A 97 -7.00 -0.84 18.35
CA ALA A 97 -5.81 -1.69 18.37
C ALA A 97 -4.52 -0.89 18.10
N LEU A 98 -4.56 0.04 17.16
CA LEU A 98 -3.41 0.89 16.82
C LEU A 98 -3.18 2.02 17.83
N ALA A 99 -4.16 2.37 18.65
CA ALA A 99 -3.98 3.36 19.71
C ALA A 99 -3.26 2.80 20.94
N ASP A 100 -2.99 1.50 21.04
CA ASP A 100 -2.26 0.95 22.18
C ASP A 100 -0.74 1.15 22.06
N PRO A 101 -0.10 1.94 22.95
CA PRO A 101 1.35 2.13 22.93
C PRO A 101 2.11 1.01 23.67
N ALA A 102 1.44 0.13 24.43
CA ALA A 102 2.09 -0.86 25.28
C ALA A 102 3.12 -1.74 24.55
N PRO A 103 2.90 -2.20 23.31
CA PRO A 103 3.87 -3.02 22.59
C PRO A 103 5.22 -2.35 22.30
N PHE A 104 5.35 -1.03 22.47
CA PHE A 104 6.57 -0.27 22.18
C PHE A 104 7.33 0.16 23.44
N ASN A 105 6.82 -0.13 24.63
CA ASN A 105 7.40 0.31 25.90
C ASN A 105 8.35 -0.72 26.55
N LEU A 106 8.62 -1.86 25.89
CA LEU A 106 9.36 -2.97 26.48
C LEU A 106 10.89 -2.88 26.29
N TYR A 107 11.35 -2.42 25.13
CA TYR A 107 12.77 -2.22 24.83
C TYR A 107 12.95 -1.32 23.61
N TYR A 108 14.05 -0.58 23.56
CA TYR A 108 14.39 0.31 22.45
C TYR A 108 15.41 -0.36 21.53
N SER A 109 15.04 -0.55 20.26
CA SER A 109 15.94 -1.07 19.23
C SER A 109 15.66 -0.37 17.90
N LYS A 110 16.63 -0.41 16.97
CA LYS A 110 16.45 0.11 15.61
C LYS A 110 15.24 -0.51 14.91
N GLU A 111 15.01 -1.80 15.10
CA GLU A 111 13.84 -2.48 14.54
C GLU A 111 12.53 -2.04 15.22
N GLY A 112 12.57 -1.79 16.53
CA GLY A 112 11.45 -1.20 17.26
C GLY A 112 11.08 0.19 16.73
N ALA A 113 12.07 1.03 16.41
CA ALA A 113 11.86 2.34 15.81
C ALA A 113 11.21 2.23 14.42
N THR A 114 11.76 1.39 13.54
CA THR A 114 11.17 1.13 12.20
C THR A 114 9.72 0.63 12.32
N ARG A 115 9.46 -0.30 13.24
CA ARG A 115 8.10 -0.81 13.49
C ARG A 115 7.17 0.28 14.00
N LEU A 116 7.63 1.13 14.92
CA LEU A 116 6.87 2.25 15.46
C LEU A 116 6.47 3.23 14.37
N GLU A 117 7.38 3.56 13.46
CA GLU A 117 7.04 4.44 12.35
C GLU A 117 5.99 3.84 11.42
N VAL A 118 6.09 2.54 11.09
CA VAL A 118 5.06 1.86 10.27
C VAL A 118 3.73 1.87 11.01
N HIS A 119 3.72 1.57 12.30
CA HIS A 119 2.53 1.60 13.16
C HIS A 119 1.83 2.96 13.15
N LEU A 120 2.59 4.05 13.30
CA LEU A 120 2.05 5.41 13.24
C LEU A 120 1.48 5.75 11.86
N ARG A 121 2.15 5.33 10.77
CA ARG A 121 1.62 5.50 9.41
C ARG A 121 0.34 4.70 9.19
N THR A 122 0.23 3.50 9.75
CA THR A 122 -1.01 2.71 9.72
C THR A 122 -2.13 3.41 10.51
N LEU A 123 -1.84 3.95 11.69
CA LEU A 123 -2.80 4.71 12.49
C LEU A 123 -3.34 5.93 11.72
N ILE A 124 -2.47 6.66 11.02
CA ILE A 124 -2.85 7.78 10.15
C ILE A 124 -3.77 7.30 9.02
N ALA A 125 -3.43 6.22 8.32
CA ALA A 125 -4.27 5.69 7.25
C ALA A 125 -5.69 5.33 7.74
N VAL A 126 -5.83 4.75 8.95
CA VAL A 126 -7.14 4.49 9.55
C VAL A 126 -7.90 5.78 9.86
N LEU A 127 -7.22 6.78 10.44
CA LEU A 127 -7.82 8.09 10.71
C LEU A 127 -8.30 8.78 9.43
N GLU A 128 -7.52 8.70 8.34
CA GLU A 128 -7.92 9.21 7.03
C GLU A 128 -9.20 8.53 6.52
N ARG A 129 -9.29 7.20 6.60
CA ARG A 129 -10.52 6.46 6.24
C ARG A 129 -11.71 6.91 7.08
N ILE A 130 -11.51 7.15 8.39
CA ILE A 130 -12.56 7.66 9.28
C ILE A 130 -12.99 9.07 8.89
N CYS A 131 -12.06 9.96 8.51
CA CYS A 131 -12.38 11.33 8.07
C CYS A 131 -13.33 11.37 6.86
N PHE A 132 -13.24 10.38 5.97
CA PHE A 132 -14.12 10.26 4.80
C PHE A 132 -15.33 9.33 5.03
N SER A 133 -15.56 8.89 6.28
CA SER A 133 -16.68 8.04 6.66
C SER A 133 -17.75 8.84 7.41
N PRO A 134 -19.00 8.34 7.51
CA PRO A 134 -20.05 8.98 8.32
C PRO A 134 -19.82 8.86 9.84
N ILE A 135 -18.70 8.28 10.29
CA ILE A 135 -18.39 8.04 11.70
C ILE A 135 -18.14 9.37 12.44
N ARG A 136 -18.75 9.51 13.62
CA ARG A 136 -18.44 10.60 14.56
C ARG A 136 -17.83 10.02 15.83
N LEU A 137 -16.54 10.24 16.03
CA LEU A 137 -15.85 9.83 17.25
C LEU A 137 -16.35 10.66 18.44
N THR A 138 -16.62 10.02 19.57
CA THR A 138 -17.00 10.72 20.81
C THR A 138 -15.81 11.50 21.36
N LYS A 139 -16.06 12.54 22.16
CA LYS A 139 -14.99 13.31 22.81
C LYS A 139 -14.04 12.41 23.60
N ASN A 140 -14.60 11.57 24.48
CA ASN A 140 -13.86 10.63 25.30
C ASN A 140 -12.96 9.69 24.46
N PHE A 141 -13.44 9.26 23.29
CA PHE A 141 -12.64 8.41 22.43
C PHE A 141 -11.49 9.18 21.76
N ARG A 142 -11.74 10.41 21.28
CA ARG A 142 -10.67 11.26 20.73
C ARG A 142 -9.60 11.58 21.76
N ASP A 143 -9.99 11.90 22.98
CA ASP A 143 -9.07 12.21 24.08
C ASP A 143 -8.10 11.02 24.32
N LYS A 144 -8.61 9.78 24.31
CA LYS A 144 -7.76 8.57 24.40
C LYS A 144 -6.76 8.45 23.25
N ILE A 145 -7.17 8.76 22.02
CA ILE A 145 -6.25 8.75 20.86
C ILE A 145 -5.15 9.79 21.05
N TYR A 146 -5.48 10.99 21.53
CA TYR A 146 -4.49 12.05 21.79
C TYR A 146 -3.52 11.69 22.90
N ASP A 147 -4.00 11.05 23.98
CA ASP A 147 -3.14 10.53 25.04
C ASP A 147 -2.15 9.47 24.50
N SER A 148 -2.63 8.59 23.62
CA SER A 148 -1.79 7.60 22.96
C SER A 148 -0.75 8.22 22.03
N LEU A 149 -1.13 9.22 21.22
CA LEU A 149 -0.18 9.97 20.37
C LEU A 149 0.91 10.65 21.19
N THR A 150 0.56 11.21 22.35
CA THR A 150 1.53 11.79 23.29
C THR A 150 2.54 10.74 23.75
N LYS A 151 2.07 9.53 24.11
CA LYS A 151 2.95 8.42 24.50
C LYS A 151 3.84 7.95 23.34
N PHE A 152 3.29 7.83 22.13
CA PHE A 152 4.09 7.47 20.95
C PHE A 152 5.20 8.48 20.67
N ALA A 153 4.94 9.78 20.82
CA ALA A 153 5.96 10.82 20.66
C ALA A 153 7.08 10.68 21.70
N GLU A 154 6.76 10.37 22.96
CA GLU A 154 7.75 10.10 24.00
C GLU A 154 8.62 8.89 23.66
N ILE A 155 8.00 7.78 23.23
CA ILE A 155 8.70 6.55 22.83
C ILE A 155 9.62 6.84 21.64
N HIS A 156 9.12 7.53 20.61
CA HIS A 156 9.92 7.89 19.44
C HIS A 156 11.16 8.71 19.84
N ARG A 157 11.00 9.71 20.72
CA ARG A 157 12.14 10.51 21.21
C ARG A 157 13.21 9.64 21.87
N LYS A 158 12.82 8.66 22.69
CA LYS A 158 13.75 7.72 23.35
C LYS A 158 14.45 6.78 22.37
N THR A 159 13.87 6.50 21.21
CA THR A 159 14.50 5.67 20.18
C THR A 159 15.49 6.41 19.27
N THR A 160 15.46 7.75 19.24
CA THR A 160 16.30 8.58 18.36
C THR A 160 17.44 9.27 19.11
N GLN A 161 17.40 9.28 20.45
CA GLN A 161 18.47 9.79 21.33
C GLN A 161 19.48 8.71 21.65
#